data_AF-A0A356TQC0-F1
#
_entry.id   AF-A0A356TQC0-F1
#
_cell.length_a   1.000
_cell.length_b   1.000
_cell.length_c   1.000
_cell.angle_alpha   90.00
_cell.angle_beta   90.00
_cell.angle_gamma   90.00
#
_symmetry.space_group_name_H-M   'P 1'
#
loop_
_entity.id
_entity.type
_entity.pdbx_description
1 polymer ?
#
loop_
_entity_poly.entity_id
_entity_poly.type
_entity_poly.pdbx_seq_one_letter_code
_entity_poly.pdbx_strand_id
1 'polypeptide(L)'
;MRWTCLLALLVVIGCDSVAPLDGGADAAFSPTGDDDGDGIANLWEGEDRDSDADGTPDRLDLDSDDDGVSDAIEGAGSTARVPPPDSDGDGHADFVDTDSDGNGILDGDERDADTDGDGRVDRVDEDDDGDLMPDARELEHPEAREDTDGDGLIGLRDPDSDGDTIRDGDEPVDAFEDGTWDLYQLDSDADGFSDAEEAGDADPGTAPADSDADGVADFWDLDSDADGLLDADERELGTRRDLGDTDADGYDDRTEVRACPSFDASCASDATDPTRTPMGRVADAVVVARGAAPDPDRVTFVFELAAAASELRVVYADGERDPVDTRAAFVDHVALRTDAGPFGCEAFGAADTDADGHVDTFRGAPAGATVCVELVAAPNDSVAPGSDASQIFLGFVRLVDGAGDGVDYQGVAFRVPRAGS
;
A
#
# COMPACT_ATOMS: atom_id res chain seq x y z
N MET A 1 -11.62 72.62 -72.82
CA MET A 1 -13.05 72.99 -72.85
C MET A 1 -13.47 73.32 -71.43
N ARG A 2 -14.19 74.43 -71.23
CA ARG A 2 -14.76 74.90 -69.96
C ARG A 2 -16.15 74.26 -69.73
N TRP A 3 -16.71 74.50 -68.52
CA TRP A 3 -18.09 74.29 -68.01
C TRP A 3 -18.30 72.92 -67.33
N THR A 4 -18.84 72.77 -66.11
CA THR A 4 -19.67 73.65 -65.25
C THR A 4 -19.70 73.13 -63.80
N CYS A 5 -19.95 74.02 -62.84
CA CYS A 5 -20.14 73.75 -61.42
C CYS A 5 -21.46 73.00 -61.11
N LEU A 6 -21.48 72.20 -60.04
CA LEU A 6 -22.65 72.11 -59.17
C LEU A 6 -22.23 72.00 -57.71
N LEU A 7 -22.91 72.82 -56.90
CA LEU A 7 -22.85 73.02 -55.47
C LEU A 7 -23.02 71.70 -54.69
N ALA A 8 -22.17 71.45 -53.68
CA ALA A 8 -22.51 70.55 -52.58
C ALA A 8 -22.37 71.32 -51.26
N LEU A 9 -23.47 71.29 -50.54
CA LEU A 9 -23.81 71.98 -49.30
C LEU A 9 -22.79 71.66 -48.19
N LEU A 10 -22.13 72.69 -47.65
CA LEU A 10 -21.31 72.56 -46.45
C LEU A 10 -22.25 72.48 -45.24
N VAL A 11 -22.50 71.27 -44.76
CA VAL A 11 -23.12 71.04 -43.46
C VAL A 11 -21.98 70.96 -42.45
N VAL A 12 -21.78 72.06 -41.70
CA VAL A 12 -21.01 72.02 -40.46
C VAL A 12 -21.94 71.40 -39.41
N ILE A 13 -21.93 70.07 -39.32
CA ILE A 13 -22.30 69.43 -38.06
C ILE A 13 -21.06 69.53 -37.20
N GLY A 14 -21.20 70.25 -36.09
CA GLY A 14 -20.18 70.33 -35.07
C GLY A 14 -19.73 68.92 -34.72
N CYS A 15 -18.42 68.72 -34.78
CA CYS A 15 -17.79 67.77 -33.90
C CYS A 15 -18.09 68.31 -32.50
N ASP A 16 -19.16 67.84 -31.86
CA ASP A 16 -19.18 67.80 -30.40
C ASP A 16 -17.99 66.90 -30.09
N SER A 17 -16.88 67.58 -29.85
CA SER A 17 -15.79 67.05 -29.06
C SER A 17 -16.49 66.67 -27.77
N VAL A 18 -16.76 65.38 -27.60
CA VAL A 18 -16.86 64.82 -26.27
C VAL A 18 -15.59 65.34 -25.60
N ALA A 19 -15.80 66.24 -24.65
CA ALA A 19 -14.70 66.83 -23.92
C ALA A 19 -13.83 65.66 -23.44
N PRO A 20 -12.48 65.76 -23.45
CA PRO A 20 -11.75 64.95 -22.49
C PRO A 20 -12.43 65.24 -21.15
N LEU A 21 -12.76 64.18 -20.40
CA LEU A 21 -13.18 64.31 -19.01
C LEU A 21 -12.11 65.17 -18.34
N ASP A 22 -12.40 66.46 -18.27
CA ASP A 22 -11.55 67.48 -17.68
C ASP A 22 -11.53 67.09 -16.21
N GLY A 23 -10.34 66.68 -15.76
CA GLY A 23 -10.06 66.18 -14.43
C GLY A 23 -10.97 66.87 -13.43
N GLY A 24 -11.98 66.12 -12.98
CA GLY A 24 -12.83 66.53 -11.90
C GLY A 24 -11.93 66.73 -10.70
N ALA A 25 -11.69 67.99 -10.37
CA ALA A 25 -11.19 68.37 -9.07
C ALA A 25 -12.14 67.75 -8.01
N ASP A 26 -11.58 66.82 -7.23
CA ASP A 26 -11.85 66.65 -5.81
C ASP A 26 -13.06 65.80 -5.38
N ALA A 27 -13.44 64.75 -6.12
CA ALA A 27 -13.86 63.55 -5.38
C ALA A 27 -12.58 62.99 -4.76
N ALA A 28 -12.23 63.48 -3.57
CA ALA A 28 -11.09 62.93 -2.84
C ALA A 28 -11.29 61.42 -2.78
N PHE A 29 -10.27 60.65 -3.17
CA PHE A 29 -10.24 59.19 -3.04
C PHE A 29 -10.91 58.82 -1.71
N SER A 30 -12.00 58.08 -1.82
CA SER A 30 -12.80 57.67 -0.68
C SER A 30 -12.47 56.19 -0.46
N PRO A 31 -11.61 55.82 0.50
CA PRO A 31 -11.22 54.42 0.68
C PRO A 31 -12.42 53.52 1.01
N THR A 32 -13.50 54.08 1.58
CA THR A 32 -14.73 53.32 1.86
C THR A 32 -15.83 53.59 0.83
N GLY A 33 -15.48 54.24 -0.28
CA GLY A 33 -16.33 54.36 -1.46
C GLY A 33 -16.27 53.06 -2.27
N ASP A 34 -17.00 53.07 -3.37
CA ASP A 34 -17.14 52.02 -4.38
C ASP A 34 -17.46 52.84 -5.65
N ASP A 35 -16.45 53.03 -6.51
CA ASP A 35 -16.42 54.05 -7.56
C ASP A 35 -17.05 53.54 -8.89
N ASP A 36 -16.91 52.25 -9.20
CA ASP A 36 -17.50 51.54 -10.34
C ASP A 36 -18.83 50.82 -10.01
N GLY A 37 -19.10 50.53 -8.74
CA GLY A 37 -20.34 49.92 -8.27
C GLY A 37 -20.34 48.39 -8.28
N ASP A 38 -19.17 47.75 -8.26
CA ASP A 38 -18.99 46.29 -8.26
C ASP A 38 -19.23 45.64 -6.88
N GLY A 39 -19.12 46.42 -5.79
CA GLY A 39 -19.29 45.99 -4.41
C GLY A 39 -17.99 45.81 -3.63
N ILE A 40 -16.83 45.94 -4.27
CA ILE A 40 -15.52 46.11 -3.65
C ILE A 40 -15.40 47.58 -3.21
N ALA A 41 -14.54 47.84 -2.22
CA ALA A 41 -14.38 49.19 -1.71
C ALA A 41 -13.00 49.72 -2.06
N ASN A 42 -12.90 50.95 -2.58
CA ASN A 42 -11.67 51.51 -3.19
C ASN A 42 -10.40 51.39 -2.32
N LEU A 43 -10.51 51.13 -1.01
CA LEU A 43 -9.42 50.72 -0.13
C LEU A 43 -8.68 49.47 -0.63
N TRP A 44 -9.39 48.51 -1.23
CA TRP A 44 -8.90 47.22 -1.69
C TRP A 44 -8.40 47.29 -3.13
N GLU A 45 -9.13 47.96 -4.04
CA GLU A 45 -8.65 48.22 -5.42
C GLU A 45 -7.46 49.19 -5.42
N GLY A 46 -7.47 50.22 -4.56
CA GLY A 46 -6.41 51.22 -4.48
C GLY A 46 -6.66 52.47 -5.33
N GLU A 47 -5.89 53.54 -5.09
CA GLU A 47 -6.15 54.84 -5.75
C GLU A 47 -5.71 54.87 -7.22
N ASP A 48 -4.53 54.29 -7.48
CA ASP A 48 -3.81 54.31 -8.77
C ASP A 48 -3.28 52.90 -9.16
N ARG A 49 -3.81 51.82 -8.56
CA ARG A 49 -3.51 50.44 -9.01
C ARG A 49 -4.21 50.22 -10.35
N ASP A 50 -3.59 49.42 -11.21
CA ASP A 50 -3.96 49.13 -12.60
C ASP A 50 -3.34 47.75 -12.88
N SER A 51 -4.08 46.70 -12.55
CA SER A 51 -3.57 45.32 -12.41
C SER A 51 -3.32 44.65 -13.77
N ASP A 52 -4.23 44.86 -14.73
CA ASP A 52 -4.10 44.41 -16.13
C ASP A 52 -3.27 45.36 -17.03
N ALA A 53 -2.99 46.58 -16.56
CA ALA A 53 -2.30 47.64 -17.28
C ALA A 53 -3.01 48.13 -18.56
N ASP A 54 -4.35 48.11 -18.61
CA ASP A 54 -5.14 48.66 -19.71
C ASP A 54 -5.23 50.20 -19.68
N GLY A 55 -4.92 50.79 -18.51
CA GLY A 55 -4.93 52.23 -18.25
C GLY A 55 -6.16 52.75 -17.50
N THR A 56 -7.06 51.86 -17.09
CA THR A 56 -8.17 52.06 -16.17
C THR A 56 -7.71 51.61 -14.79
N PRO A 57 -7.67 52.50 -13.78
CA PRO A 57 -7.32 52.07 -12.45
C PRO A 57 -8.37 51.12 -11.89
N ASP A 58 -7.98 50.05 -11.18
CA ASP A 58 -8.84 48.98 -10.64
C ASP A 58 -10.15 49.51 -10.05
N ARG A 59 -10.11 50.61 -9.26
CA ARG A 59 -11.29 51.25 -8.67
C ARG A 59 -12.29 51.92 -9.64
N LEU A 60 -12.09 51.72 -10.93
CA LEU A 60 -12.91 52.21 -12.03
C LEU A 60 -13.07 51.13 -13.11
N ASP A 61 -12.45 49.97 -12.90
CA ASP A 61 -12.60 48.80 -13.75
C ASP A 61 -13.72 47.90 -13.23
N LEU A 62 -14.21 46.97 -14.05
CA LEU A 62 -15.19 45.96 -13.63
C LEU A 62 -14.63 44.54 -13.74
N ASP A 63 -13.39 44.42 -14.19
CA ASP A 63 -12.62 43.20 -14.50
C ASP A 63 -11.14 43.63 -14.44
N SER A 64 -10.59 43.74 -13.23
CA SER A 64 -9.32 44.44 -12.95
C SER A 64 -8.07 43.68 -13.42
N ASP A 65 -8.18 42.38 -13.69
CA ASP A 65 -7.12 41.53 -14.26
C ASP A 65 -7.42 41.06 -15.70
N ASP A 66 -8.60 41.39 -16.24
CA ASP A 66 -8.99 41.26 -17.65
C ASP A 66 -9.04 39.78 -18.10
N ASP A 67 -9.37 38.87 -17.17
CA ASP A 67 -9.44 37.43 -17.40
C ASP A 67 -10.83 36.95 -17.87
N GLY A 68 -11.84 37.81 -17.74
CA GLY A 68 -13.21 37.60 -18.20
C GLY A 68 -14.21 37.12 -17.14
N VAL A 69 -13.79 36.97 -15.89
CA VAL A 69 -14.65 37.04 -14.70
C VAL A 69 -14.75 38.53 -14.30
N SER A 70 -15.59 38.90 -13.34
CA SER A 70 -15.80 40.31 -13.00
C SER A 70 -15.55 40.51 -11.53
N ASP A 71 -14.97 41.64 -11.15
CA ASP A 71 -14.63 41.99 -9.76
C ASP A 71 -15.83 41.81 -8.80
N ALA A 72 -17.05 42.08 -9.27
CA ALA A 72 -18.28 41.87 -8.47
C ALA A 72 -18.52 40.40 -8.05
N ILE A 73 -18.01 39.45 -8.83
CA ILE A 73 -18.07 38.00 -8.62
C ILE A 73 -16.89 37.55 -7.76
N GLU A 74 -15.65 37.91 -8.10
CA GLU A 74 -14.46 37.50 -7.36
C GLU A 74 -14.35 38.18 -5.99
N GLY A 75 -14.66 39.47 -5.93
CA GLY A 75 -14.72 40.24 -4.69
C GLY A 75 -15.97 39.98 -3.84
N ALA A 76 -16.79 38.98 -4.18
CA ALA A 76 -18.07 38.74 -3.54
C ALA A 76 -17.93 38.51 -2.02
N GLY A 77 -18.77 39.18 -1.24
CA GLY A 77 -18.77 39.09 0.22
C GLY A 77 -17.74 39.99 0.91
N SER A 78 -16.87 40.65 0.15
CA SER A 78 -15.97 41.69 0.66
C SER A 78 -16.75 42.94 1.10
N THR A 79 -16.12 43.75 1.96
CA THR A 79 -16.62 45.08 2.32
C THR A 79 -15.44 45.98 2.69
N ALA A 80 -15.67 47.28 2.96
CA ALA A 80 -14.64 48.14 3.57
C ALA A 80 -14.07 47.65 4.94
N ARG A 81 -14.58 46.56 5.52
CA ARG A 81 -14.09 45.95 6.78
C ARG A 81 -13.72 44.47 6.65
N VAL A 82 -14.09 43.83 5.55
CA VAL A 82 -13.85 42.41 5.27
C VAL A 82 -13.01 42.41 4.00
N PRO A 83 -11.76 41.92 4.06
CA PRO A 83 -10.93 41.88 2.86
C PRO A 83 -11.63 41.07 1.75
N PRO A 84 -11.35 41.38 0.48
CA PRO A 84 -11.71 40.48 -0.60
C PRO A 84 -11.08 39.10 -0.39
N PRO A 85 -11.68 38.06 -0.99
CA PRO A 85 -11.08 36.73 -1.09
C PRO A 85 -9.65 36.77 -1.67
N ASP A 86 -8.89 35.74 -1.32
CA ASP A 86 -7.49 35.47 -1.66
C ASP A 86 -7.39 33.96 -1.51
N SER A 87 -7.82 33.25 -2.56
CA SER A 87 -8.21 31.84 -2.50
C SER A 87 -6.99 30.92 -2.36
N ASP A 88 -5.93 31.15 -3.13
CA ASP A 88 -4.64 30.44 -3.03
C ASP A 88 -3.69 30.99 -1.93
N GLY A 89 -3.99 32.16 -1.36
CA GLY A 89 -3.22 32.78 -0.29
C GLY A 89 -1.88 33.37 -0.73
N ASP A 90 -1.67 33.66 -2.02
CA ASP A 90 -0.43 34.25 -2.53
C ASP A 90 -0.27 35.75 -2.18
N GLY A 91 -1.38 36.37 -1.77
CA GLY A 91 -1.47 37.76 -1.33
C GLY A 91 -1.91 38.76 -2.40
N HIS A 92 -2.26 38.31 -3.59
CA HIS A 92 -3.19 38.95 -4.50
C HIS A 92 -4.61 38.56 -4.07
N ALA A 93 -5.60 39.37 -4.44
CA ALA A 93 -6.98 39.05 -4.14
C ALA A 93 -7.60 38.55 -5.44
N ASP A 94 -8.57 37.65 -5.37
CA ASP A 94 -9.14 36.97 -6.54
C ASP A 94 -9.52 37.95 -7.67
N PHE A 95 -10.06 39.14 -7.36
CA PHE A 95 -10.42 40.16 -8.38
C PHE A 95 -9.25 40.83 -9.11
N VAL A 96 -8.01 40.53 -8.75
CA VAL A 96 -6.79 41.02 -9.42
C VAL A 96 -5.81 39.89 -9.70
N ASP A 97 -6.27 38.66 -9.60
CA ASP A 97 -5.51 37.45 -9.86
C ASP A 97 -6.15 36.64 -10.97
N THR A 98 -5.39 36.40 -12.04
CA THR A 98 -5.89 35.71 -13.24
C THR A 98 -6.05 34.19 -13.07
N ASP A 99 -5.66 33.65 -11.91
CA ASP A 99 -5.55 32.23 -11.55
C ASP A 99 -5.73 32.13 -10.02
N SER A 100 -6.97 32.29 -9.55
CA SER A 100 -7.31 32.55 -8.14
C SER A 100 -7.05 31.37 -7.19
N ASP A 101 -7.06 30.13 -7.69
CA ASP A 101 -6.70 28.91 -6.95
C ASP A 101 -5.23 28.48 -7.16
N GLY A 102 -4.54 29.11 -8.11
CA GLY A 102 -3.12 28.89 -8.38
C GLY A 102 -2.80 27.52 -9.00
N ASN A 103 -3.76 26.85 -9.63
CA ASN A 103 -3.58 25.55 -10.26
C ASN A 103 -2.90 25.65 -11.66
N GLY A 104 -2.82 26.87 -12.22
CA GLY A 104 -2.20 27.13 -13.53
C GLY A 104 -3.16 27.11 -14.71
N ILE A 105 -4.47 26.97 -14.47
CA ILE A 105 -5.57 27.24 -15.38
C ILE A 105 -6.08 28.66 -15.04
N LEU A 106 -6.55 29.41 -16.04
CA LEU A 106 -7.03 30.77 -15.79
C LEU A 106 -8.52 30.70 -15.41
N ASP A 107 -8.97 31.56 -14.50
CA ASP A 107 -10.35 31.59 -14.00
C ASP A 107 -11.39 31.66 -15.14
N GLY A 108 -11.09 32.46 -16.17
CA GLY A 108 -11.92 32.61 -17.36
C GLY A 108 -12.08 31.33 -18.20
N ASP A 109 -11.14 30.38 -18.10
CA ASP A 109 -11.16 29.08 -18.75
C ASP A 109 -11.96 28.03 -17.93
N GLU A 110 -11.90 28.07 -16.60
CA GLU A 110 -12.63 27.18 -15.67
C GLU A 110 -14.11 27.52 -15.52
N ARG A 111 -14.42 28.83 -15.49
CA ARG A 111 -15.79 29.39 -15.42
C ARG A 111 -16.44 29.16 -14.04
N ASP A 112 -17.77 29.01 -14.02
CA ASP A 112 -18.60 28.92 -12.83
C ASP A 112 -19.07 27.46 -12.54
N ALA A 113 -18.23 26.46 -12.82
CA ALA A 113 -18.51 25.09 -12.38
C ALA A 113 -18.27 24.97 -10.86
N ASP A 114 -18.86 23.96 -10.23
CA ASP A 114 -18.80 23.62 -8.80
C ASP A 114 -18.87 22.10 -8.80
N THR A 115 -17.73 21.47 -9.11
CA THR A 115 -17.63 20.07 -9.53
C THR A 115 -17.97 19.12 -8.37
N ASP A 116 -17.43 19.35 -7.18
CA ASP A 116 -17.71 18.56 -5.98
C ASP A 116 -19.01 18.95 -5.23
N GLY A 117 -19.55 20.15 -5.49
CA GLY A 117 -20.78 20.65 -4.88
C GLY A 117 -20.61 21.17 -3.45
N ASP A 118 -19.40 21.54 -3.01
CA ASP A 118 -19.14 22.13 -1.69
C ASP A 118 -19.62 23.59 -1.58
N GLY A 119 -19.87 24.23 -2.73
CA GLY A 119 -20.35 25.60 -2.88
C GLY A 119 -19.27 26.64 -3.13
N ARG A 120 -18.03 26.23 -3.33
CA ARG A 120 -17.00 26.95 -4.06
C ARG A 120 -17.12 26.61 -5.54
N VAL A 121 -16.52 27.43 -6.38
CA VAL A 121 -16.57 27.23 -7.83
C VAL A 121 -15.16 26.95 -8.29
N ASP A 122 -15.02 26.12 -9.30
CA ASP A 122 -13.74 25.50 -9.66
C ASP A 122 -12.56 26.48 -9.63
N ARG A 123 -12.66 27.61 -10.33
CA ARG A 123 -11.62 28.69 -10.37
C ARG A 123 -11.14 29.28 -9.03
N VAL A 124 -11.79 28.98 -7.91
CA VAL A 124 -11.39 29.42 -6.55
C VAL A 124 -11.33 28.25 -5.58
N ASP A 125 -11.47 27.04 -6.07
CA ASP A 125 -11.32 25.82 -5.30
C ASP A 125 -9.95 25.20 -5.58
N GLU A 126 -9.28 24.75 -4.54
CA GLU A 126 -7.93 24.17 -4.69
C GLU A 126 -8.00 22.65 -4.96
N ASP A 127 -9.20 22.08 -4.97
CA ASP A 127 -9.54 20.65 -5.00
C ASP A 127 -10.94 20.50 -5.66
N ASP A 128 -10.98 20.56 -7.00
CA ASP A 128 -12.19 20.70 -7.83
C ASP A 128 -13.21 19.57 -7.59
N ASP A 129 -12.75 18.35 -7.34
CA ASP A 129 -13.57 17.15 -7.15
C ASP A 129 -13.66 16.64 -5.70
N GLY A 130 -12.92 17.26 -4.79
CA GLY A 130 -13.03 17.04 -3.34
C GLY A 130 -12.45 15.69 -2.90
N ASP A 131 -11.47 15.18 -3.63
CA ASP A 131 -10.88 13.85 -3.45
C ASP A 131 -9.68 13.85 -2.47
N LEU A 132 -9.25 15.05 -2.02
CA LEU A 132 -8.08 15.38 -1.18
C LEU A 132 -6.73 15.50 -1.91
N MET A 133 -6.74 15.49 -3.24
CA MET A 133 -5.61 15.79 -4.10
C MET A 133 -5.77 17.20 -4.67
N PRO A 134 -4.89 18.16 -4.33
CA PRO A 134 -5.04 19.49 -4.89
C PRO A 134 -4.80 19.51 -6.41
N ASP A 135 -5.60 20.26 -7.16
CA ASP A 135 -5.53 20.38 -8.63
C ASP A 135 -4.12 20.74 -9.12
N ALA A 136 -3.47 21.67 -8.41
CA ALA A 136 -2.10 22.09 -8.72
C ALA A 136 -1.11 20.92 -8.73
N ARG A 137 -1.36 19.89 -7.90
CA ARG A 137 -0.59 18.64 -7.86
C ARG A 137 -1.00 17.73 -9.00
N GLU A 138 -2.27 17.50 -9.23
CA GLU A 138 -2.73 16.66 -10.34
C GLU A 138 -2.22 17.15 -11.70
N LEU A 139 -2.28 18.47 -11.93
CA LEU A 139 -1.86 19.10 -13.17
C LEU A 139 -0.35 19.00 -13.45
N GLU A 140 0.46 18.53 -12.48
CA GLU A 140 1.85 18.11 -12.70
C GLU A 140 1.93 16.89 -13.63
N HIS A 141 0.85 16.10 -13.72
CA HIS A 141 0.71 14.94 -14.59
C HIS A 141 -0.20 15.23 -15.81
N PRO A 142 0.12 14.72 -17.01
CA PRO A 142 -0.69 14.97 -18.21
C PRO A 142 -2.11 14.41 -18.14
N GLU A 143 -2.27 13.26 -17.48
CA GLU A 143 -3.49 12.46 -17.38
C GLU A 143 -4.59 13.18 -16.58
N ALA A 144 -4.25 14.16 -15.72
CA ALA A 144 -5.25 15.03 -15.06
C ALA A 144 -6.15 15.80 -16.05
N ARG A 145 -5.70 15.95 -17.32
CA ARG A 145 -6.48 16.59 -18.40
C ARG A 145 -7.17 15.58 -19.32
N GLU A 146 -7.11 14.29 -18.99
CA GLU A 146 -7.70 13.18 -19.73
C GLU A 146 -8.83 12.54 -18.91
N ASP A 147 -9.76 11.90 -19.63
CA ASP A 147 -10.87 11.11 -19.09
C ASP A 147 -10.39 9.64 -19.13
N THR A 148 -9.73 9.21 -18.06
CA THR A 148 -8.93 7.98 -18.03
C THR A 148 -9.83 6.73 -17.98
N ASP A 149 -10.90 6.78 -17.19
CA ASP A 149 -11.85 5.67 -17.01
C ASP A 149 -13.03 5.69 -18.02
N GLY A 150 -13.31 6.84 -18.65
CA GLY A 150 -14.36 7.04 -19.63
C GLY A 150 -15.74 7.35 -19.06
N ASP A 151 -15.85 7.81 -17.81
CA ASP A 151 -17.11 8.19 -17.17
C ASP A 151 -17.65 9.55 -17.65
N GLY A 152 -16.77 10.36 -18.24
CA GLY A 152 -17.07 11.67 -18.82
C GLY A 152 -16.60 12.88 -18.00
N LEU A 153 -15.93 12.67 -16.89
CA LEU A 153 -15.10 13.64 -16.18
C LEU A 153 -13.64 13.53 -16.66
N ILE A 154 -12.83 14.53 -16.38
CA ILE A 154 -11.38 14.48 -16.61
C ILE A 154 -10.73 14.41 -15.24
N GLY A 155 -9.51 13.89 -15.14
CA GLY A 155 -8.85 13.61 -13.86
C GLY A 155 -9.00 14.71 -12.81
N LEU A 156 -8.68 15.98 -13.13
CA LEU A 156 -8.81 17.11 -12.18
C LEU A 156 -10.23 17.39 -11.64
N ARG A 157 -11.23 16.66 -12.13
CA ARG A 157 -12.67 16.82 -11.86
C ARG A 157 -13.33 15.48 -11.61
N ASP A 158 -12.53 14.46 -11.39
CA ASP A 158 -12.94 13.08 -11.24
C ASP A 158 -12.31 12.51 -9.96
N PRO A 159 -13.10 12.33 -8.89
CA PRO A 159 -12.56 11.97 -7.59
C PRO A 159 -12.07 10.51 -7.50
N ASP A 160 -12.07 9.77 -8.60
CA ASP A 160 -11.64 8.37 -8.79
C ASP A 160 -11.23 8.20 -10.27
N SER A 161 -10.07 8.77 -10.62
CA SER A 161 -9.61 8.98 -12.00
C SER A 161 -9.55 7.72 -12.86
N ASP A 162 -9.31 6.55 -12.27
CA ASP A 162 -9.22 5.28 -12.99
C ASP A 162 -10.43 4.36 -12.79
N GLY A 163 -11.36 4.76 -11.92
CA GLY A 163 -12.65 4.12 -11.69
C GLY A 163 -12.52 2.81 -10.92
N ASP A 164 -11.53 2.71 -10.03
CA ASP A 164 -11.24 1.55 -9.21
C ASP A 164 -11.89 1.59 -7.83
N THR A 165 -12.67 2.62 -7.49
CA THR A 165 -13.37 2.81 -6.20
C THR A 165 -12.50 3.27 -5.03
N ILE A 166 -11.26 3.63 -5.28
CA ILE A 166 -10.40 4.41 -4.40
C ILE A 166 -10.39 5.85 -4.93
N ARG A 167 -10.23 6.83 -4.04
CA ARG A 167 -10.13 8.23 -4.46
C ARG A 167 -8.67 8.64 -4.61
N ASP A 168 -8.35 9.48 -5.59
CA ASP A 168 -6.96 9.77 -5.97
C ASP A 168 -6.14 10.33 -4.80
N GLY A 169 -6.76 11.15 -3.93
CA GLY A 169 -6.15 11.67 -2.71
C GLY A 169 -5.76 10.63 -1.65
N ASP A 170 -6.35 9.42 -1.68
CA ASP A 170 -5.96 8.29 -0.83
C ASP A 170 -4.91 7.37 -1.50
N GLU A 171 -4.56 7.64 -2.75
CA GLU A 171 -3.60 6.86 -3.50
C GLU A 171 -2.18 7.44 -3.43
N PRO A 172 -1.16 6.57 -3.48
CA PRO A 172 0.20 7.02 -3.64
C PRO A 172 0.43 7.66 -5.01
N VAL A 173 1.50 8.43 -5.10
CA VAL A 173 1.89 9.08 -6.37
C VAL A 173 3.27 8.58 -6.77
N ASP A 174 3.30 7.88 -7.91
CA ASP A 174 4.51 7.33 -8.54
C ASP A 174 5.39 6.60 -7.55
N ALA A 175 4.79 5.77 -6.69
CA ALA A 175 5.56 5.19 -5.59
C ALA A 175 6.55 4.09 -6.06
N PHE A 176 6.43 3.63 -7.31
CA PHE A 176 7.45 2.82 -7.99
C PHE A 176 8.51 3.62 -8.77
N GLU A 177 8.41 4.96 -8.81
CA GLU A 177 9.25 5.87 -9.60
C GLU A 177 9.39 5.45 -11.08
N ASP A 178 8.30 4.93 -11.65
CA ASP A 178 8.24 4.43 -13.02
C ASP A 178 7.66 5.46 -14.02
N GLY A 179 7.12 6.57 -13.47
CA GLY A 179 6.56 7.68 -14.21
C GLY A 179 5.06 7.55 -14.52
N THR A 180 4.39 6.54 -13.96
CA THR A 180 2.93 6.39 -13.93
C THR A 180 2.48 6.68 -12.50
N TRP A 181 1.46 7.51 -12.32
CA TRP A 181 0.88 7.73 -10.99
C TRP A 181 -0.07 6.58 -10.67
N ASP A 182 -0.19 6.24 -9.39
CA ASP A 182 -0.93 5.04 -8.97
C ASP A 182 -2.44 5.25 -9.15
N LEU A 183 -2.96 6.48 -8.96
CA LEU A 183 -4.33 6.93 -9.35
C LEU A 183 -4.72 6.83 -10.83
N TYR A 184 -3.86 6.25 -11.66
CA TYR A 184 -4.15 5.91 -13.05
C TYR A 184 -3.95 4.41 -13.33
N GLN A 185 -3.91 3.56 -12.30
CA GLN A 185 -3.56 2.14 -12.36
C GLN A 185 -4.51 1.23 -11.55
N LEU A 186 -5.28 0.42 -12.28
CA LEU A 186 -6.22 -0.56 -11.70
C LEU A 186 -5.62 -1.73 -10.88
N ASP A 187 -4.30 -1.80 -10.67
CA ASP A 187 -3.54 -2.89 -10.02
C ASP A 187 -2.16 -2.32 -9.63
N SER A 188 -2.16 -1.51 -8.56
CA SER A 188 -1.03 -0.67 -8.15
C SER A 188 0.18 -1.49 -7.73
N ASP A 189 0.01 -2.51 -6.90
CA ASP A 189 1.12 -3.33 -6.41
C ASP A 189 1.54 -4.47 -7.36
N ALA A 190 0.76 -4.69 -8.42
CA ALA A 190 0.96 -5.68 -9.48
C ALA A 190 0.99 -7.14 -8.96
N ASP A 191 0.28 -7.43 -7.87
CA ASP A 191 0.13 -8.76 -7.32
C ASP A 191 -0.95 -9.58 -8.06
N GLY A 192 -1.81 -8.88 -8.81
CA GLY A 192 -2.83 -9.40 -9.69
C GLY A 192 -4.25 -9.45 -9.12
N PHE A 193 -4.49 -8.95 -7.91
CA PHE A 193 -5.77 -8.35 -7.54
C PHE A 193 -5.85 -6.95 -8.14
N SER A 194 -7.06 -6.48 -8.41
CA SER A 194 -7.23 -5.07 -8.79
C SER A 194 -7.49 -4.26 -7.54
N ASP A 195 -7.06 -3.01 -7.52
CA ASP A 195 -7.28 -2.07 -6.42
C ASP A 195 -8.77 -1.99 -6.01
N ALA A 196 -9.70 -2.09 -6.96
CA ALA A 196 -11.15 -2.23 -6.70
C ALA A 196 -11.58 -3.49 -5.92
N GLU A 197 -10.85 -4.59 -6.03
CA GLU A 197 -11.04 -5.80 -5.22
C GLU A 197 -10.49 -5.60 -3.79
N GLU A 198 -9.72 -4.55 -3.57
CA GLU A 198 -8.89 -4.27 -2.38
C GLU A 198 -9.29 -3.00 -1.62
N ALA A 199 -10.04 -2.10 -2.26
CA ALA A 199 -10.65 -0.93 -1.65
C ALA A 199 -11.52 -1.26 -0.41
N GLY A 200 -12.08 -2.47 -0.37
CA GLY A 200 -12.89 -2.99 0.74
C GLY A 200 -14.39 -2.72 0.60
N ASP A 201 -14.78 -1.65 -0.09
CA ASP A 201 -16.13 -1.47 -0.60
C ASP A 201 -16.15 -0.85 -2.01
N ALA A 202 -17.15 -0.03 -2.35
CA ALA A 202 -17.28 0.57 -3.69
C ALA A 202 -17.65 2.06 -3.60
N ASP A 203 -17.44 2.65 -2.42
CA ASP A 203 -17.68 4.05 -2.10
C ASP A 203 -16.29 4.71 -1.94
N PRO A 204 -15.78 5.43 -2.96
CA PRO A 204 -14.45 6.06 -2.92
C PRO A 204 -14.33 7.13 -1.83
N GLY A 205 -15.45 7.62 -1.28
CA GLY A 205 -15.46 8.49 -0.12
C GLY A 205 -15.16 7.78 1.21
N THR A 206 -14.93 6.47 1.21
CA THR A 206 -14.50 5.68 2.38
C THR A 206 -13.01 5.45 2.33
N ALA A 207 -12.36 5.44 3.50
CA ALA A 207 -10.94 5.13 3.56
C ALA A 207 -10.71 3.67 3.08
N PRO A 208 -9.65 3.41 2.28
CA PRO A 208 -9.30 2.09 1.81
C PRO A 208 -9.15 1.07 2.94
N ALA A 209 -9.35 -0.22 2.61
CA ALA A 209 -9.09 -1.30 3.55
C ALA A 209 -7.62 -1.33 3.98
N ASP A 210 -7.39 -1.67 5.24
CA ASP A 210 -6.08 -1.86 5.89
C ASP A 210 -6.29 -3.01 6.88
N SER A 211 -6.07 -4.23 6.39
CA SER A 211 -6.49 -5.49 7.01
C SER A 211 -5.66 -5.85 8.24
N ASP A 212 -4.36 -5.55 8.23
CA ASP A 212 -3.47 -5.77 9.38
C ASP A 212 -3.30 -4.54 10.30
N ALA A 213 -3.79 -3.37 9.87
CA ALA A 213 -3.74 -2.08 10.56
C ALA A 213 -2.31 -1.54 10.78
N ASP A 214 -1.38 -1.82 9.87
CA ASP A 214 -0.02 -1.29 9.90
C ASP A 214 0.11 0.12 9.28
N GLY A 215 -0.92 0.56 8.56
CA GLY A 215 -1.02 1.86 7.90
C GLY A 215 -0.65 1.86 6.42
N VAL A 216 -0.41 0.69 5.82
CA VAL A 216 -0.44 0.46 4.37
C VAL A 216 -1.81 -0.09 4.01
N ALA A 217 -2.45 0.46 2.99
CA ALA A 217 -3.74 -0.03 2.54
C ALA A 217 -3.58 -1.31 1.70
N ASP A 218 -4.59 -2.18 1.72
CA ASP A 218 -4.55 -3.52 1.10
C ASP A 218 -4.16 -3.46 -0.38
N PHE A 219 -4.69 -2.50 -1.16
CA PHE A 219 -4.35 -2.32 -2.60
C PHE A 219 -2.87 -2.00 -2.87
N TRP A 220 -2.11 -1.68 -1.82
CA TRP A 220 -0.69 -1.40 -1.86
C TRP A 220 0.14 -2.41 -1.05
N ASP A 221 -0.51 -3.28 -0.28
CA ASP A 221 0.16 -4.23 0.61
C ASP A 221 0.25 -5.62 -0.03
N LEU A 222 1.48 -6.10 -0.23
CA LEU A 222 1.75 -7.42 -0.81
C LEU A 222 1.40 -8.61 0.12
N ASP A 223 1.04 -8.34 1.38
CA ASP A 223 0.70 -9.29 2.45
C ASP A 223 -0.34 -8.63 3.37
N SER A 224 -1.54 -8.37 2.83
CA SER A 224 -2.60 -7.51 3.41
C SER A 224 -2.96 -7.85 4.87
N ASP A 225 -2.86 -9.11 5.28
CA ASP A 225 -3.15 -9.55 6.65
C ASP A 225 -1.91 -9.85 7.52
N ALA A 226 -0.73 -9.69 6.95
CA ALA A 226 0.59 -9.92 7.54
C ALA A 226 0.78 -11.30 8.20
N ASP A 227 0.12 -12.34 7.70
CA ASP A 227 0.38 -13.72 8.12
C ASP A 227 1.71 -14.26 7.54
N GLY A 228 2.19 -13.63 6.45
CA GLY A 228 3.43 -13.93 5.75
C GLY A 228 3.32 -14.88 4.57
N LEU A 229 2.11 -15.10 4.06
CA LEU A 229 1.76 -15.56 2.73
C LEU A 229 1.43 -14.31 1.90
N LEU A 230 1.97 -14.20 0.68
CA LEU A 230 1.70 -13.02 -0.14
C LEU A 230 0.33 -13.14 -0.80
N ASP A 231 -0.37 -12.03 -0.99
CA ASP A 231 -1.70 -11.94 -1.60
C ASP A 231 -1.74 -12.70 -2.95
N ALA A 232 -0.76 -12.46 -3.83
CA ALA A 232 -0.59 -13.21 -5.07
C ALA A 232 -0.50 -14.75 -4.91
N ASP A 233 0.18 -15.24 -3.85
CA ASP A 233 0.26 -16.67 -3.52
C ASP A 233 -1.10 -17.18 -3.01
N GLU A 234 -1.79 -16.38 -2.20
CA GLU A 234 -3.11 -16.69 -1.66
C GLU A 234 -4.16 -16.84 -2.73
N ARG A 235 -4.09 -16.03 -3.78
CA ARG A 235 -4.94 -16.19 -4.96
C ARG A 235 -4.77 -17.56 -5.63
N GLU A 236 -3.53 -18.05 -5.74
CA GLU A 236 -3.25 -19.37 -6.33
C GLU A 236 -3.72 -20.51 -5.42
N LEU A 237 -3.64 -20.29 -4.11
CA LEU A 237 -4.04 -21.25 -3.08
C LEU A 237 -5.57 -21.22 -2.88
N GLY A 238 -6.23 -20.09 -3.03
CA GLY A 238 -7.64 -19.88 -2.73
C GLY A 238 -7.92 -19.56 -1.26
N THR A 239 -6.93 -19.06 -0.53
CA THR A 239 -7.10 -18.41 0.78
C THR A 239 -7.53 -16.95 0.58
N ARG A 240 -7.76 -16.23 1.68
CA ARG A 240 -8.22 -14.86 1.71
C ARG A 240 -7.09 -13.93 2.14
N ARG A 241 -6.69 -13.06 1.22
CA ARG A 241 -5.68 -12.03 1.46
C ARG A 241 -5.90 -11.10 2.65
N ASP A 242 -7.18 -10.85 2.96
CA ASP A 242 -7.59 -9.91 4.00
C ASP A 242 -7.84 -10.61 5.35
N LEU A 243 -7.49 -11.89 5.49
CA LEU A 243 -7.66 -12.67 6.72
C LEU A 243 -6.63 -13.78 6.86
N GLY A 244 -5.72 -13.60 7.82
CA GLY A 244 -4.65 -14.58 8.02
C GLY A 244 -5.07 -15.95 8.54
N ASP A 245 -6.37 -16.21 8.73
CA ASP A 245 -6.97 -17.51 9.05
C ASP A 245 -8.32 -17.59 8.32
N THR A 246 -8.27 -18.04 7.07
CA THR A 246 -9.41 -18.01 6.13
C THR A 246 -10.60 -18.79 6.63
N ASP A 247 -10.37 -19.92 7.30
CA ASP A 247 -11.44 -20.82 7.75
C ASP A 247 -11.84 -20.65 9.23
N ALA A 248 -11.07 -19.84 9.96
CA ALA A 248 -11.24 -19.50 11.35
C ALA A 248 -11.18 -20.70 12.31
N ASP A 249 -10.34 -21.70 12.00
CA ASP A 249 -10.10 -22.85 12.87
C ASP A 249 -9.04 -22.60 13.97
N GLY A 250 -8.30 -21.48 13.85
CA GLY A 250 -7.30 -21.00 14.79
C GLY A 250 -5.85 -21.25 14.38
N TYR A 251 -5.58 -21.62 13.13
CA TYR A 251 -4.26 -21.67 12.52
C TYR A 251 -4.17 -20.63 11.40
N ASP A 252 -3.00 -19.98 11.25
CA ASP A 252 -2.82 -19.06 10.13
C ASP A 252 -2.63 -19.79 8.80
N ASP A 253 -3.11 -19.20 7.70
CA ASP A 253 -3.15 -19.82 6.37
C ASP A 253 -1.74 -20.23 5.92
N ARG A 254 -0.75 -19.37 6.16
CA ARG A 254 0.66 -19.70 5.93
C ARG A 254 1.11 -20.96 6.65
N THR A 255 0.76 -21.13 7.93
CA THR A 255 1.11 -22.29 8.74
C THR A 255 0.53 -23.56 8.12
N GLU A 256 -0.69 -23.47 7.61
CA GLU A 256 -1.39 -24.58 6.99
C GLU A 256 -0.81 -24.95 5.63
N VAL A 257 -0.57 -23.96 4.78
CA VAL A 257 0.05 -24.13 3.45
C VAL A 257 1.47 -24.70 3.59
N ARG A 258 2.27 -24.22 4.55
CA ARG A 258 3.64 -24.74 4.78
C ARG A 258 3.69 -26.16 5.32
N ALA A 259 2.61 -26.66 5.92
CA ALA A 259 2.53 -28.06 6.32
C ALA A 259 2.42 -29.01 5.11
N CYS A 260 2.11 -28.48 3.92
CA CYS A 260 1.91 -29.23 2.69
C CYS A 260 3.19 -29.30 1.82
N PRO A 261 3.61 -30.50 1.36
CA PRO A 261 4.88 -30.69 0.64
C PRO A 261 4.87 -30.26 -0.84
N SER A 262 3.72 -29.94 -1.43
CA SER A 262 3.61 -29.60 -2.86
C SER A 262 3.55 -28.10 -3.15
N PHE A 263 3.22 -27.25 -2.15
CA PHE A 263 3.05 -25.78 -2.30
C PHE A 263 2.26 -25.43 -3.58
N ASP A 264 1.13 -26.11 -3.79
CA ASP A 264 0.22 -25.93 -4.92
C ASP A 264 -1.24 -25.89 -4.42
N ALA A 265 -2.20 -25.60 -5.30
CA ALA A 265 -3.64 -25.52 -4.96
C ALA A 265 -4.23 -26.79 -4.30
N SER A 266 -3.51 -27.92 -4.26
CA SER A 266 -3.94 -29.09 -3.49
C SER A 266 -3.69 -28.96 -1.97
N CYS A 267 -2.91 -27.96 -1.56
CA CYS A 267 -2.56 -27.64 -0.18
C CYS A 267 -3.59 -26.76 0.53
N ALA A 268 -4.35 -25.96 -0.21
CA ALA A 268 -5.31 -25.01 0.37
C ALA A 268 -6.54 -25.66 0.99
N SER A 269 -6.70 -26.98 0.89
CA SER A 269 -7.85 -27.64 1.50
C SER A 269 -7.81 -27.70 3.02
N ASP A 270 -6.65 -27.48 3.64
CA ASP A 270 -6.53 -27.35 5.09
C ASP A 270 -6.90 -25.90 5.47
N ALA A 271 -6.21 -24.90 4.91
CA ALA A 271 -6.49 -23.44 5.07
C ALA A 271 -7.88 -22.93 4.64
N THR A 272 -8.76 -23.76 4.11
CA THR A 272 -10.11 -23.34 3.65
C THR A 272 -11.23 -24.27 4.16
N ASP A 273 -10.91 -25.24 5.01
CA ASP A 273 -11.86 -26.21 5.56
C ASP A 273 -11.69 -26.28 7.09
N PRO A 274 -12.60 -25.67 7.88
CA PRO A 274 -12.43 -25.52 9.33
C PRO A 274 -12.53 -26.83 10.11
N THR A 275 -12.67 -27.95 9.39
CA THR A 275 -12.61 -29.31 9.93
C THR A 275 -11.24 -29.97 9.75
N ARG A 276 -10.30 -29.29 9.07
CA ARG A 276 -8.98 -29.77 8.72
C ARG A 276 -7.89 -28.85 9.25
N THR A 277 -7.56 -29.07 10.50
CA THR A 277 -6.31 -28.56 11.05
C THR A 277 -5.11 -29.12 10.26
N PRO A 278 -4.01 -28.38 10.11
CA PRO A 278 -2.81 -28.85 9.45
C PRO A 278 -2.43 -30.22 10.03
N MET A 279 -2.36 -31.25 9.16
CA MET A 279 -2.14 -32.64 9.58
C MET A 279 -0.99 -32.75 10.58
N GLY A 280 -1.33 -32.82 11.87
CA GLY A 280 -0.45 -32.99 13.02
C GLY A 280 1.05 -32.94 12.74
N ARG A 281 1.58 -31.75 12.47
CA ARG A 281 2.96 -31.40 12.79
C ARG A 281 2.98 -30.11 13.61
N VAL A 282 2.23 -30.12 14.73
CA VAL A 282 2.59 -29.26 15.85
C VAL A 282 3.97 -29.68 16.30
N ALA A 283 4.95 -28.82 16.03
CA ALA A 283 6.20 -28.79 16.71
C ALA A 283 5.92 -28.67 18.22
N ASP A 284 6.16 -29.76 18.95
CA ASP A 284 6.37 -29.70 20.38
C ASP A 284 7.54 -30.61 20.73
N ALA A 285 8.75 -30.08 20.57
CA ALA A 285 9.86 -30.43 21.42
C ALA A 285 10.60 -29.16 21.84
N VAL A 286 9.89 -28.32 22.59
CA VAL A 286 10.53 -27.49 23.60
C VAL A 286 11.26 -28.44 24.56
N VAL A 287 12.60 -28.37 24.62
CA VAL A 287 13.36 -28.91 25.76
C VAL A 287 13.02 -28.05 26.98
N VAL A 288 11.90 -28.36 27.65
CA VAL A 288 11.65 -27.98 29.04
C VAL A 288 11.18 -29.23 29.75
N ALA A 289 12.12 -29.84 30.48
CA ALA A 289 11.84 -30.95 31.37
C ALA A 289 10.68 -30.63 32.32
N ARG A 290 9.59 -31.41 32.23
CA ARG A 290 8.86 -31.94 33.40
C ARG A 290 7.96 -33.13 33.03
N GLY A 291 8.60 -34.31 32.96
CA GLY A 291 8.02 -35.65 33.16
C GLY A 291 7.32 -36.25 31.92
N ALA A 292 7.78 -37.32 31.28
CA ALA A 292 8.69 -38.37 31.72
C ALA A 292 9.38 -39.06 30.52
N ALA A 293 10.45 -38.45 30.00
CA ALA A 293 11.63 -39.20 29.58
C ALA A 293 12.68 -39.07 30.71
N PRO A 294 13.43 -40.13 31.05
CA PRO A 294 14.41 -40.09 32.14
C PRO A 294 15.63 -39.20 31.86
N ASP A 295 15.76 -38.66 30.64
CA ASP A 295 16.96 -37.97 30.16
C ASP A 295 16.56 -36.74 29.30
N PRO A 296 16.83 -35.49 29.75
CA PRO A 296 16.50 -34.27 29.00
C PRO A 296 17.37 -34.06 27.76
N ASP A 297 18.45 -34.84 27.61
CA ASP A 297 19.41 -34.72 26.51
C ASP A 297 19.07 -35.69 25.36
N ARG A 298 17.91 -36.35 25.39
CA ARG A 298 17.50 -37.36 24.40
C ARG A 298 16.10 -37.12 23.86
N VAL A 299 15.96 -37.16 22.54
CA VAL A 299 14.69 -37.03 21.83
C VAL A 299 14.46 -38.29 21.00
N THR A 300 13.28 -38.90 21.10
CA THR A 300 12.89 -40.04 20.25
C THR A 300 11.90 -39.59 19.18
N PHE A 301 12.28 -39.73 17.92
CA PHE A 301 11.44 -39.54 16.74
C PHE A 301 10.83 -40.88 16.34
N VAL A 302 9.56 -40.89 15.99
CA VAL A 302 8.82 -42.10 15.61
C VAL A 302 8.31 -41.93 14.19
N PHE A 303 8.71 -42.83 13.30
CA PHE A 303 8.38 -42.83 11.89
C PHE A 303 7.52 -44.06 11.56
N GLU A 304 6.46 -43.87 10.78
CA GLU A 304 5.67 -44.98 10.23
C GLU A 304 5.96 -45.11 8.74
N LEU A 305 6.55 -46.25 8.34
CA LEU A 305 6.98 -46.43 6.95
C LEU A 305 5.78 -46.68 6.04
N ALA A 306 5.51 -45.78 5.10
CA ALA A 306 4.47 -45.98 4.09
C ALA A 306 4.76 -47.15 3.12
N ALA A 307 6.03 -47.48 2.91
CA ALA A 307 6.48 -48.54 2.01
C ALA A 307 7.64 -49.35 2.61
N ALA A 308 7.83 -50.58 2.10
CA ALA A 308 8.91 -51.45 2.57
C ALA A 308 10.28 -50.95 2.06
N ALA A 309 11.28 -50.96 2.92
CA ALA A 309 12.66 -50.57 2.61
C ALA A 309 13.61 -51.74 2.86
N SER A 310 14.39 -52.13 1.83
CA SER A 310 15.43 -53.15 1.99
C SER A 310 16.58 -52.69 2.88
N GLU A 311 16.86 -51.39 2.84
CA GLU A 311 17.84 -50.69 3.67
C GLU A 311 17.29 -49.30 3.96
N LEU A 312 17.40 -48.88 5.22
CA LEU A 312 16.95 -47.59 5.72
C LEU A 312 18.03 -47.04 6.63
N ARG A 313 18.48 -45.82 6.41
CA ARG A 313 19.50 -45.14 7.19
C ARG A 313 18.95 -43.87 7.80
N VAL A 314 19.45 -43.53 8.97
CA VAL A 314 19.17 -42.24 9.60
C VAL A 314 20.29 -41.25 9.31
N VAL A 315 19.92 -40.02 8.95
CA VAL A 315 20.86 -38.94 8.68
C VAL A 315 20.34 -37.67 9.35
N TYR A 316 21.25 -36.90 9.95
CA TYR A 316 20.94 -35.55 10.41
C TYR A 316 21.31 -34.53 9.32
N ALA A 317 20.40 -33.60 9.05
CA ALA A 317 20.60 -32.46 8.17
C ALA A 317 20.43 -31.15 8.96
N ASP A 318 21.35 -30.22 8.74
CA ASP A 318 21.34 -28.88 9.30
C ASP A 318 20.32 -27.99 8.57
N GLY A 319 19.79 -26.97 9.26
CA GLY A 319 18.92 -25.97 8.66
C GLY A 319 19.72 -24.93 7.89
N GLU A 320 19.57 -24.86 6.56
CA GLU A 320 20.37 -23.95 5.72
C GLU A 320 20.10 -22.45 5.93
N ARG A 321 19.13 -22.08 6.78
CA ARG A 321 18.69 -20.69 6.99
C ARG A 321 19.35 -20.01 8.20
N ASP A 322 20.06 -20.74 9.05
CA ASP A 322 20.70 -20.16 10.23
C ASP A 322 22.25 -20.26 10.18
N PRO A 323 22.99 -19.30 10.77
CA PRO A 323 24.44 -19.20 10.61
C PRO A 323 25.23 -20.22 11.45
N VAL A 324 24.55 -21.11 12.20
CA VAL A 324 25.14 -22.05 13.14
C VAL A 324 24.95 -23.46 12.62
N ASP A 325 26.03 -24.20 12.41
CA ASP A 325 25.93 -25.63 12.12
C ASP A 325 25.39 -26.37 13.33
N THR A 326 24.09 -26.69 13.30
CA THR A 326 23.38 -27.31 14.44
C THR A 326 23.89 -28.71 14.73
N ARG A 327 24.37 -29.43 13.71
CA ARG A 327 24.98 -30.75 13.87
C ARG A 327 26.24 -30.64 14.71
N ALA A 328 27.09 -29.66 14.42
CA ALA A 328 28.33 -29.45 15.15
C ALA A 328 28.11 -28.83 16.54
N ALA A 329 27.10 -27.97 16.69
CA ALA A 329 26.87 -27.20 17.91
C ALA A 329 26.06 -27.94 18.97
N PHE A 330 25.09 -28.78 18.57
CA PHE A 330 24.06 -29.27 19.48
C PHE A 330 23.77 -30.77 19.39
N VAL A 331 24.36 -31.50 18.44
CA VAL A 331 24.10 -32.94 18.26
C VAL A 331 25.34 -33.75 18.63
N ASP A 332 25.20 -34.68 19.58
CA ASP A 332 26.25 -35.64 19.91
C ASP A 332 26.21 -36.80 18.92
N HIS A 333 25.07 -37.48 18.82
CA HIS A 333 24.84 -38.53 17.83
C HIS A 333 23.34 -38.72 17.54
N VAL A 334 23.06 -39.43 16.44
CA VAL A 334 21.72 -39.86 16.05
C VAL A 334 21.77 -41.36 15.77
N ALA A 335 20.87 -42.12 16.38
CA ALA A 335 20.88 -43.57 16.30
C ALA A 335 19.46 -44.12 16.13
N LEU A 336 19.32 -45.21 15.40
CA LEU A 336 18.11 -46.01 15.39
C LEU A 336 17.96 -46.75 16.72
N ARG A 337 16.73 -46.73 17.24
CA ARG A 337 16.39 -47.48 18.44
C ARG A 337 16.05 -48.92 18.08
N THR A 338 16.77 -49.85 18.71
CA THR A 338 16.66 -51.29 18.44
C THR A 338 15.87 -52.05 19.51
N ASP A 339 15.38 -51.37 20.54
CA ASP A 339 14.61 -51.93 21.64
C ASP A 339 13.14 -51.51 21.56
N ALA A 340 12.24 -52.45 21.91
CA ALA A 340 10.79 -52.29 21.86
C ALA A 340 10.24 -51.43 23.02
N GLY A 341 10.82 -50.24 23.21
CA GLY A 341 10.45 -49.29 24.26
C GLY A 341 8.99 -48.82 24.20
N PRO A 342 8.60 -47.84 25.03
CA PRO A 342 7.20 -47.41 25.17
C PRO A 342 6.56 -46.84 23.89
N PHE A 343 7.38 -46.54 22.88
CA PHE A 343 6.98 -45.94 21.61
C PHE A 343 6.63 -46.97 20.52
N GLY A 344 6.58 -48.27 20.85
CA GLY A 344 6.16 -49.30 19.90
C GLY A 344 7.19 -49.63 18.80
N CYS A 345 8.45 -49.23 19.00
CA CYS A 345 9.53 -49.41 18.03
C CYS A 345 9.71 -50.88 17.64
N GLU A 346 9.66 -51.16 16.34
CA GLU A 346 9.91 -52.50 15.82
C GLU A 346 11.41 -52.74 15.64
N ALA A 347 11.88 -53.90 16.09
CA ALA A 347 13.27 -54.29 15.95
C ALA A 347 13.50 -55.04 14.63
N PHE A 348 14.23 -54.43 13.71
CA PHE A 348 14.67 -55.03 12.45
C PHE A 348 16.14 -55.46 12.52
N GLY A 349 16.64 -56.08 11.45
CA GLY A 349 18.08 -56.30 11.33
C GLY A 349 18.80 -54.96 11.32
N ALA A 350 19.64 -54.67 12.30
CA ALA A 350 20.28 -53.36 12.45
C ALA A 350 21.80 -53.45 12.32
N ALA A 351 22.41 -52.39 11.79
CA ALA A 351 23.85 -52.25 11.64
C ALA A 351 24.27 -50.82 11.97
N ASP A 352 25.47 -50.71 12.54
CA ASP A 352 26.26 -49.49 12.62
C ASP A 352 27.13 -49.47 11.35
N THR A 353 26.75 -48.66 10.37
CA THR A 353 27.35 -48.67 9.04
C THR A 353 28.57 -47.76 8.94
N ASP A 354 28.60 -46.64 9.67
CA ASP A 354 29.74 -45.73 9.71
C ASP A 354 30.77 -46.06 10.81
N ALA A 355 30.48 -47.04 11.66
CA ALA A 355 31.33 -47.56 12.73
C ALA A 355 31.65 -46.52 13.82
N ASP A 356 30.74 -45.57 14.05
CA ASP A 356 30.85 -44.58 15.12
C ASP A 356 30.44 -45.15 16.50
N GLY A 357 29.93 -46.39 16.54
CA GLY A 357 29.46 -47.06 17.74
C GLY A 357 27.95 -46.96 17.95
N HIS A 358 27.23 -46.28 17.06
CA HIS A 358 25.80 -46.06 17.08
C HIS A 358 25.13 -46.73 15.87
N VAL A 359 23.97 -47.34 16.12
CA VAL A 359 23.26 -48.04 15.04
C VAL A 359 22.57 -47.01 14.16
N ASP A 360 22.94 -46.93 12.89
CA ASP A 360 22.44 -45.92 11.95
C ASP A 360 21.61 -46.52 10.81
N THR A 361 21.57 -47.85 10.68
CA THR A 361 20.97 -48.55 9.53
C THR A 361 20.07 -49.71 9.95
N PHE A 362 18.83 -49.74 9.44
CA PHE A 362 17.95 -50.90 9.42
C PHE A 362 17.97 -51.62 8.07
N ARG A 363 17.76 -52.95 8.11
CA ARG A 363 17.69 -53.85 6.96
C ARG A 363 16.38 -54.61 6.96
N GLY A 364 15.63 -54.46 5.86
CA GLY A 364 14.38 -55.19 5.62
C GLY A 364 13.20 -54.72 6.46
N ALA A 365 12.99 -53.40 6.55
CA ALA A 365 11.81 -52.84 7.21
C ALA A 365 10.57 -52.99 6.30
N PRO A 366 9.49 -53.64 6.75
CA PRO A 366 8.27 -53.80 5.97
C PRO A 366 7.47 -52.48 5.91
N ALA A 367 6.52 -52.41 4.97
CA ALA A 367 5.54 -51.32 4.95
C ALA A 367 4.66 -51.40 6.21
N GLY A 368 4.33 -50.25 6.79
CA GLY A 368 3.60 -50.10 8.05
C GLY A 368 4.46 -50.29 9.30
N ALA A 369 5.77 -50.47 9.17
CA ALA A 369 6.68 -50.59 10.30
C ALA A 369 6.84 -49.27 11.06
N THR A 370 6.83 -49.35 12.40
CA THR A 370 7.20 -48.23 13.28
C THR A 370 8.71 -48.25 13.54
N VAL A 371 9.42 -47.29 12.96
CA VAL A 371 10.85 -47.07 13.12
C VAL A 371 11.09 -45.92 14.08
N CYS A 372 11.93 -46.12 15.09
CA CYS A 372 12.28 -45.07 16.04
C CYS A 372 13.73 -44.63 15.87
N VAL A 373 13.97 -43.33 15.93
CA VAL A 373 15.29 -42.70 15.97
C VAL A 373 15.44 -41.99 17.30
N GLU A 374 16.59 -42.13 17.95
CA GLU A 374 17.02 -41.32 19.09
C GLU A 374 18.06 -40.30 18.63
N LEU A 375 17.84 -39.03 18.94
CA LEU A 375 18.85 -37.97 18.88
C LEU A 375 19.31 -37.68 20.29
N VAL A 376 20.62 -37.66 20.49
CA VAL A 376 21.25 -37.26 21.75
C VAL A 376 21.90 -35.90 21.55
N ALA A 377 21.51 -34.93 22.37
CA ALA A 377 22.02 -33.57 22.30
C ALA A 377 23.41 -33.48 22.95
N ALA A 378 24.30 -32.71 22.32
CA ALA A 378 25.56 -32.31 22.91
C ALA A 378 25.37 -31.11 23.85
N PRO A 379 26.21 -30.95 24.88
CA PRO A 379 26.25 -29.71 25.65
C PRO A 379 26.61 -28.52 24.76
N ASN A 380 25.81 -27.46 24.79
CA ASN A 380 26.14 -26.22 24.08
C ASN A 380 27.32 -25.50 24.75
N ASP A 381 28.50 -25.54 24.13
CA ASP A 381 29.70 -24.80 24.52
C ASP A 381 30.16 -23.76 23.47
N SER A 382 29.47 -23.70 22.33
CA SER A 382 29.89 -22.98 21.13
C SER A 382 29.00 -21.79 20.77
N VAL A 383 27.72 -21.81 21.16
CA VAL A 383 26.75 -20.76 20.84
C VAL A 383 26.40 -19.96 22.09
N ALA A 384 26.73 -18.67 22.05
CA ALA A 384 26.47 -17.76 23.17
C ALA A 384 24.96 -17.50 23.36
N PRO A 385 24.49 -17.28 24.61
CA PRO A 385 23.14 -16.81 24.91
C PRO A 385 22.77 -15.52 24.16
N GLY A 386 21.51 -15.40 23.75
CA GLY A 386 21.02 -14.18 23.10
C GLY A 386 20.96 -13.01 24.08
N SER A 387 21.23 -11.79 23.62
CA SER A 387 21.20 -10.58 24.47
C SER A 387 19.78 -10.23 24.91
N ASP A 388 18.82 -10.26 23.97
CA ASP A 388 17.49 -9.71 24.16
C ASP A 388 16.37 -10.76 24.10
N ALA A 389 16.58 -11.86 23.36
CA ALA A 389 15.65 -12.97 23.23
C ALA A 389 16.35 -14.35 23.26
N SER A 390 15.58 -15.42 23.39
CA SER A 390 16.11 -16.78 23.23
C SER A 390 16.32 -17.04 21.74
N GLN A 391 17.44 -17.67 21.38
CA GLN A 391 17.73 -18.03 19.99
C GLN A 391 17.20 -19.44 19.71
N ILE A 392 16.67 -19.67 18.52
CA ILE A 392 16.18 -20.96 18.04
C ILE A 392 16.97 -21.33 16.78
N PHE A 393 17.47 -22.56 16.74
CA PHE A 393 18.18 -23.12 15.60
C PHE A 393 17.47 -24.40 15.15
N LEU A 394 17.36 -24.63 13.85
CA LEU A 394 16.55 -25.72 13.31
C LEU A 394 17.42 -26.79 12.66
N GLY A 395 17.00 -28.04 12.80
CA GLY A 395 17.60 -29.16 12.10
C GLY A 395 16.59 -30.25 11.82
N PHE A 396 17.03 -31.28 11.11
CA PHE A 396 16.15 -32.35 10.63
C PHE A 396 16.79 -33.72 10.80
N VAL A 397 16.01 -34.65 11.36
CA VAL A 397 16.30 -36.09 11.31
C VAL A 397 15.62 -36.65 10.08
N ARG A 398 16.40 -37.22 9.16
CA ARG A 398 15.93 -37.78 7.90
C ARG A 398 16.12 -39.29 7.90
N LEU A 399 15.10 -39.99 7.43
CA LEU A 399 15.21 -41.38 6.99
C LEU A 399 15.50 -41.40 5.49
N VAL A 400 16.55 -42.11 5.10
CA VAL A 400 16.92 -42.28 3.69
C VAL A 400 17.03 -43.76 3.35
N ASP A 401 16.77 -44.13 2.10
CA ASP A 401 16.91 -45.52 1.66
C ASP A 401 18.36 -45.90 1.33
N GLY A 402 18.57 -47.13 0.84
CA GLY A 402 19.91 -47.61 0.44
C GLY A 402 20.53 -46.88 -0.77
N ALA A 403 19.75 -46.11 -1.53
CA ALA A 403 20.24 -45.23 -2.59
C ALA A 403 20.58 -43.82 -2.07
N GLY A 404 20.12 -43.48 -0.86
CA GLY A 404 20.27 -42.16 -0.25
C GLY A 404 19.09 -41.22 -0.52
N ASP A 405 18.00 -41.73 -1.12
CA ASP A 405 16.79 -40.97 -1.38
C ASP A 405 15.99 -40.79 -0.09
N GLY A 406 15.40 -39.61 0.10
CA GLY A 406 14.62 -39.29 1.29
C GLY A 406 13.32 -40.10 1.35
N VAL A 407 13.11 -40.77 2.49
CA VAL A 407 11.89 -41.56 2.76
C VAL A 407 10.92 -40.76 3.62
N ASP A 408 11.42 -40.16 4.70
CA ASP A 408 10.66 -39.31 5.61
C ASP A 408 11.64 -38.41 6.40
N TYR A 409 11.14 -37.37 7.04
CA TYR A 409 11.94 -36.49 7.90
C TYR A 409 11.08 -35.87 9.01
N GLN A 410 11.73 -35.54 10.13
CA GLN A 410 11.13 -34.81 11.23
C GLN A 410 12.08 -33.68 11.66
N GLY A 411 11.51 -32.50 11.93
CA GLY A 411 12.26 -31.34 12.40
C GLY A 411 12.58 -31.42 13.89
N VAL A 412 13.65 -30.74 14.30
CA VAL A 412 14.05 -30.53 15.68
C VAL A 412 14.52 -29.10 15.85
N ALA A 413 14.19 -28.49 17.00
CA ALA A 413 14.58 -27.12 17.33
C ALA A 413 15.48 -27.10 18.57
N PHE A 414 16.59 -26.38 18.49
CA PHE A 414 17.52 -26.16 19.59
C PHE A 414 17.35 -24.75 20.10
N ARG A 415 16.99 -24.63 21.37
CA ARG A 415 16.81 -23.33 22.02
C ARG A 415 18.02 -22.97 22.87
N VAL A 416 18.66 -21.86 22.54
CA VAL A 416 19.67 -21.23 23.41
C VAL A 416 18.98 -20.09 24.18
N PRO A 417 18.83 -20.21 25.52
CA PRO A 417 18.14 -19.19 26.32
C PRO A 417 18.84 -17.83 26.25
N ARG A 418 18.08 -16.77 26.54
CA ARG A 418 18.66 -15.43 26.69
C ARG A 418 19.59 -15.34 27.90
N ALA A 419 20.55 -14.43 27.85
CA ALA A 419 21.46 -14.17 28.96
C ALA A 419 20.69 -13.76 30.24
N GLY A 420 20.97 -14.43 31.36
CA GLY A 420 20.38 -14.13 32.67
C GLY A 420 18.97 -14.71 32.92
N SER A 421 18.53 -15.68 32.12
CA SER A 421 17.30 -16.45 32.35
C SER A 421 17.44 -17.64 33.29
#